data_AF-A0A2P4QKH5-F1
#
_entry.id   AF-A0A2P4QKH5-F1
#
_cell.length_a   1.000
_cell.length_b   1.000
_cell.length_c   1.000
_cell.angle_alpha   90.00
_cell.angle_beta   90.00
_cell.angle_gamma   90.00
#
_symmetry.space_group_name_H-M   'P 1'
#
loop_
_entity.id
_entity.type
_entity.pdbx_description
1 polymer ?
#
loop_
_entity_poly.entity_id
_entity_poly.type
_entity_poly.pdbx_seq_one_letter_code
_entity_poly.pdbx_strand_id
1 'polypeptide(L)' 'MLKRLLRRPTLQQSLKTNHGLSSLLSRGYASSAAQKEYLNKHLSEIDPEVFDIIEKEKKRQRESI' A
#
# COMPACT_ATOMS: atom_id res chain seq x y z
N MET A 1 50.38 5.67 -51.29
CA MET A 1 48.91 5.49 -51.24
C MET A 1 48.49 5.07 -49.84
N LEU A 2 48.12 6.04 -48.99
CA LEU A 2 47.59 5.79 -47.64
C LEU A 2 46.07 5.90 -47.67
N LYS A 3 45.37 4.87 -47.16
CA LYS A 3 44.06 4.93 -46.46
C LYS A 3 43.62 3.52 -46.05
N ARG A 4 44.26 2.98 -45.03
CA ARG A 4 43.62 2.06 -44.07
C ARG A 4 43.37 2.88 -42.83
N LEU A 5 42.11 3.03 -42.42
CA LEU A 5 41.66 3.17 -41.02
C LEU A 5 40.22 3.69 -41.02
N LEU A 6 39.30 2.84 -40.58
CA LEU A 6 38.23 3.11 -39.58
C LEU A 6 37.06 2.17 -39.82
N ARG A 7 37.23 0.92 -39.37
CA ARG A 7 36.15 -0.02 -39.12
C ARG A 7 35.51 0.41 -37.79
N ARG A 8 34.30 0.97 -37.80
CA ARG A 8 33.52 1.22 -36.58
C ARG A 8 32.33 0.26 -36.54
N PRO A 9 32.23 -0.66 -35.56
CA PRO A 9 30.97 -1.32 -35.28
C PRO A 9 30.16 -0.43 -34.32
N THR A 10 29.09 0.20 -34.79
CA THR A 10 28.08 0.78 -33.90
C THR A 10 27.10 -0.31 -33.50
N LEU A 11 27.39 -1.01 -32.42
CA LEU A 11 26.40 -1.76 -31.65
C LEU A 11 26.30 -1.14 -30.27
N GLN A 12 25.42 -0.16 -30.13
CA GLN A 12 24.88 0.24 -28.85
C GLN A 12 23.37 0.03 -28.87
N GLN A 13 22.97 -1.20 -28.57
CA GLN A 13 21.65 -1.48 -27.99
C GLN A 13 21.89 -2.03 -26.59
N SER A 14 22.07 -1.13 -25.62
CA SER A 14 21.90 -1.49 -24.21
C SER A 14 20.43 -1.30 -23.89
N LEU A 15 19.68 -2.41 -23.88
CA LEU A 15 18.27 -2.45 -23.55
C LEU A 15 18.06 -2.04 -22.09
N LYS A 16 16.97 -1.30 -21.91
CA LYS A 16 16.43 -0.70 -20.70
C LYS A 16 16.29 -1.74 -19.58
N THR A 17 16.87 -1.49 -18.41
CA THR A 17 16.51 -2.21 -17.18
C THR A 17 16.04 -1.22 -16.11
N ASN A 18 14.85 -0.66 -16.31
CA ASN A 18 14.12 0.10 -15.29
C ASN A 18 12.93 -0.71 -14.73
N HIS A 19 13.06 -2.04 -14.62
CA HIS A 19 11.97 -2.90 -14.16
C HIS A 19 12.02 -3.28 -12.67
N GLY A 20 12.97 -2.73 -11.89
CA GLY A 20 13.13 -3.09 -10.47
C GLY A 20 12.39 -2.21 -9.47
N LEU A 21 12.17 -0.93 -9.76
CA LEU A 21 11.66 0.04 -8.77
C LEU A 21 10.13 0.18 -8.76
N SER A 22 9.46 -0.10 -9.87
CA SER A 22 7.99 -0.01 -9.95
C SER A 22 7.30 -1.13 -9.15
N SER A 23 7.90 -2.32 -9.09
CA SER A 23 7.36 -3.47 -8.35
C SER A 23 7.39 -3.31 -6.83
N LEU A 24 8.35 -2.55 -6.29
CA LEU A 24 8.46 -2.31 -4.85
C LEU A 24 7.45 -1.28 -4.34
N LEU A 25 7.08 -0.29 -5.16
CA LEU A 25 6.03 0.68 -4.81
C LEU A 25 4.61 0.10 -4.89
N SER A 26 4.44 -1.03 -5.59
CA SER A 26 3.14 -1.70 -5.73
C SER A 26 2.80 -2.65 -4.56
N ARG A 27 3.69 -2.78 -3.55
CA ARG A 27 3.58 -3.78 -2.47
C ARG A 27 3.47 -3.13 -1.08
N GLY A 28 2.42 -2.34 -0.84
CA GLY A 28 2.22 -1.81 0.52
C GLY A 28 0.90 -1.11 0.84
N TYR A 29 0.19 -0.58 -0.14
CA TYR A 29 -1.07 0.11 0.12
C TYR A 29 -2.23 -0.75 -0.36
N ALA A 30 -2.84 -1.48 0.57
CA ALA A 30 -4.21 -1.92 0.40
C ALA A 30 -5.03 -0.70 -0.06
N SER A 31 -5.84 -0.86 -1.11
CA SER A 31 -6.62 0.21 -1.75
C SER A 31 -7.09 1.27 -0.73
N SER A 32 -6.57 2.50 -0.87
CA SER A 32 -6.82 3.59 0.07
C SER A 32 -8.31 3.85 0.26
N ALA A 33 -9.14 3.57 -0.74
CA ALA A 33 -10.59 3.74 -0.68
C ALA A 33 -11.25 2.70 0.24
N ALA A 34 -10.93 1.41 0.10
CA ALA A 34 -11.49 0.36 0.95
C ALA A 34 -10.99 0.46 2.40
N GLN A 35 -9.72 0.86 2.57
CA GLN A 35 -9.17 1.13 3.90
C GLN A 35 -9.83 2.36 4.54
N LYS A 36 -10.05 3.43 3.76
CA LYS A 36 -10.77 4.62 4.24
C LYS A 36 -12.20 4.28 4.62
N GLU A 37 -12.90 3.46 3.85
CA GLU A 37 -14.25 3.02 4.21
C GLU A 37 -14.23 2.25 5.54
N TYR A 38 -13.36 1.25 5.68
CA TYR A 38 -13.22 0.46 6.90
C TYR A 38 -12.89 1.32 8.13
N LEU A 39 -11.94 2.25 8.01
CA LEU A 39 -11.50 3.12 9.11
C LEU A 39 -12.56 4.13 9.57
N ASN A 40 -13.58 4.41 8.74
CA ASN A 40 -14.67 5.32 9.07
C ASN A 40 -15.95 4.61 9.55
N LYS A 41 -15.97 3.26 9.58
CA LYS A 41 -17.13 2.51 10.08
C LYS A 41 -17.28 2.66 11.59
N HIS A 42 -18.52 2.61 12.07
CA HIS A 42 -18.81 2.66 13.49
C HIS A 42 -18.27 1.42 14.21
N LEU A 43 -17.90 1.58 15.49
CA LEU A 43 -17.41 0.46 16.30
C LEU A 43 -18.44 -0.67 16.40
N SER A 44 -19.73 -0.34 16.46
CA SER A 44 -20.84 -1.31 16.44
C SER A 44 -20.88 -2.19 15.18
N GLU A 45 -20.29 -1.73 14.08
CA GLU A 45 -20.24 -2.45 12.81
C GLU A 45 -18.94 -3.26 12.65
N ILE A 46 -17.81 -2.71 13.13
CA ILE A 46 -16.48 -3.34 13.00
C ILE A 46 -16.24 -4.39 14.10
N ASP A 47 -16.66 -4.10 15.32
CA ASP A 47 -16.45 -4.96 16.48
C ASP A 47 -17.67 -4.88 17.43
N PRO A 48 -18.75 -5.62 17.12
CA PRO A 48 -19.97 -5.60 17.92
C PRO A 48 -19.76 -6.18 19.33
N GLU A 49 -18.78 -7.06 19.53
CA GLU A 49 -18.49 -7.65 20.83
C GLU A 49 -17.90 -6.61 21.78
N VAL A 50 -16.88 -5.86 21.34
CA VAL A 50 -16.30 -4.77 22.13
C VAL A 50 -17.31 -3.66 22.36
N PHE A 51 -18.13 -3.33 21.35
CA PHE A 51 -19.21 -2.36 21.51
C PHE A 51 -20.18 -2.74 22.64
N ASP A 52 -20.63 -4.00 22.69
CA ASP A 52 -21.52 -4.50 23.74
C ASP A 52 -20.88 -4.49 25.14
N ILE A 53 -19.59 -4.84 25.23
CA ILE A 53 -18.82 -4.73 26.48
C ILE A 53 -18.82 -3.28 26.99
N ILE A 54 -18.57 -2.30 26.11
CA ILE A 54 -18.54 -0.88 26.47
C ILE A 54 -19.92 -0.41 26.94
N GLU A 55 -21.00 -0.76 26.24
CA GLU A 55 -22.35 -0.34 26.62
C GLU A 55 -22.79 -0.96 27.96
N LYS A 56 -22.44 -2.22 28.22
CA LYS A 56 -22.65 -2.85 29.53
C LYS A 56 -21.91 -2.13 30.65
N GLU A 57 -20.66 -1.75 30.42
CA GLU A 57 -19.86 -1.01 31.40
C GLU A 57 -20.39 0.40 31.66
N LYS A 58 -20.84 1.12 30.61
CA LYS A 58 -21.52 2.42 30.76
C LYS A 58 -22.76 2.29 31.62
N LYS A 59 -23.56 1.25 31.41
CA LYS A 59 -24.72 0.95 32.25
C LYS A 59 -24.33 0.72 33.71
N ARG A 60 -23.32 -0.14 33.95
CA ARG A 60 -22.80 -0.42 35.30
C ARG A 60 -22.38 0.87 36.01
N GLN A 61 -21.66 1.77 35.34
CA GLN A 61 -21.21 3.03 35.93
C GLN A 61 -22.37 3.98 36.23
N ARG A 62 -23.38 4.03 35.37
CA ARG A 62 -24.58 4.87 35.57
C ARG A 62 -25.43 4.39 36.74
N GLU A 63 -25.53 3.08 36.91
CA GLU A 63 -26.36 2.43 37.93
C GLU A 63 -25.61 2.24 39.26
N SER A 64 -24.29 2.36 39.26
CA SER A 64 -23.47 2.33 40.47
C SER A 64 -23.63 3.66 41.22
N ILE A 65 -24.30 3.59 42.37
CA ILE A 65 -24.42 4.66 43.38
C ILE A 65 -23.09 4.83 44.12
#